data_AF-A0A7S0D9D4-F1
#
_entry.id   AF-A0A7S0D9D4-F1
#
_cell.length_a   1.000
_cell.length_b   1.000
_cell.length_c   1.000
_cell.angle_alpha   90.00
_cell.angle_beta   90.00
_cell.angle_gamma   90.00
#
_symmetry.space_group_name_H-M   'P 1'
#
loop_
_entity.id
_entity.type
_entity.pdbx_description
1 polymer ?
#
loop_
_entity_poly.entity_id
_entity_poly.type
_entity_poly.pdbx_seq_one_letter_code
_entity_poly.pdbx_strand_id
1 'polypeptide(L)'
;RGWLDATEHAWWRRGILASLRTDHRTSGAGREERLVADIEKLSEELQRKYSKPPLEWLRRGSSIDDDDGASSSASAANPRASCTPTSADLSHVRHACRTLASYRVLSPYVTDREKLLRSLRDRNGDESTARKLLRAGVSFSLHLSKDPAQTASRMLRAMAYDHGDVGWGWEEGSECEGDVVAELRTSRCLYVSLFSKENAPDLATATCCSVDGVPWFP
;
A
#
# COMPACT_ATOMS: atom_id res chain seq x y z
N ARG A 1 4.76 -16.18 5.26
CA ARG A 1 4.64 -15.00 4.36
C ARG A 1 5.45 -15.12 3.06
N GLY A 2 6.65 -15.73 3.03
CA GLY A 2 7.42 -15.86 1.78
C GLY A 2 6.70 -16.52 0.58
N TRP A 3 5.85 -17.54 0.80
CA TRP A 3 5.02 -18.11 -0.28
C TRP A 3 3.95 -17.13 -0.80
N LEU A 4 3.39 -16.29 0.06
CA LEU A 4 2.44 -15.23 -0.34
C LEU A 4 3.16 -14.18 -1.19
N ASP A 5 4.34 -13.75 -0.78
CA ASP A 5 5.15 -12.79 -1.55
C ASP A 5 5.53 -13.37 -2.94
N ALA A 6 5.92 -14.65 -3.00
CA ALA A 6 6.25 -15.31 -4.27
C ALA A 6 5.02 -15.45 -5.19
N THR A 7 3.87 -15.76 -4.60
CA THR A 7 2.60 -15.84 -5.34
C THR A 7 2.21 -14.46 -5.85
N GLU A 8 2.22 -13.43 -5.00
CA GLU A 8 1.93 -12.05 -5.36
C GLU A 8 2.84 -11.54 -6.48
N HIS A 9 4.14 -11.86 -6.41
CA HIS A 9 5.09 -11.56 -7.48
C HIS A 9 4.74 -12.25 -8.80
N ALA A 10 4.42 -13.54 -8.78
CA ALA A 10 4.05 -14.28 -9.98
C ALA A 10 2.76 -13.74 -10.63
N TRP A 11 1.78 -13.35 -9.81
CA TRP A 11 0.54 -12.71 -10.27
C TRP A 11 0.83 -11.35 -10.89
N TRP A 12 1.61 -10.50 -10.22
CA TRP A 12 2.05 -9.23 -10.77
C TRP A 12 2.76 -9.40 -12.11
N ARG A 13 3.73 -10.34 -12.21
CA ARG A 13 4.49 -10.58 -13.44
C ARG A 13 3.58 -10.97 -14.61
N ARG A 14 2.61 -11.87 -14.37
CA ARG A 14 1.63 -12.25 -15.41
C ARG A 14 0.77 -11.07 -15.82
N GLY A 15 0.27 -10.29 -14.86
CA GLY A 15 -0.59 -9.13 -15.13
C GLY A 15 0.13 -8.04 -15.93
N ILE A 16 1.37 -7.70 -15.56
CA ILE A 16 2.14 -6.68 -16.27
C ILE A 16 2.50 -7.14 -17.69
N LEU A 17 2.92 -8.40 -17.89
CA LEU A 17 3.20 -8.93 -19.22
C LEU A 17 1.97 -8.93 -20.13
N ALA A 18 0.83 -9.40 -19.60
CA ALA A 18 -0.42 -9.38 -20.36
C ALA A 18 -0.77 -7.97 -20.83
N SER A 19 -0.58 -6.96 -19.97
CA SER A 19 -0.86 -5.58 -20.31
C SER A 19 0.16 -4.94 -21.25
N LEU A 20 1.45 -5.25 -21.12
CA LEU A 20 2.46 -4.68 -22.03
C LEU A 20 2.26 -5.22 -23.45
N ARG A 21 1.81 -6.47 -23.58
CA ARG A 21 1.49 -7.11 -24.86
C ARG A 21 0.31 -6.46 -25.59
N THR A 22 -0.62 -5.83 -24.87
CA THR A 22 -1.78 -5.15 -25.47
C THR A 22 -1.50 -3.72 -25.93
N ASP A 23 -0.35 -3.12 -25.54
CA ASP A 23 0.04 -1.77 -25.96
C ASP A 23 1.22 -1.80 -26.93
N HIS A 24 0.97 -1.37 -28.18
CA HIS A 24 1.96 -1.27 -29.27
C HIS A 24 3.23 -0.47 -28.92
N ARG A 25 3.18 0.42 -27.93
CA ARG A 25 4.36 1.19 -27.49
C ARG A 25 5.31 0.35 -26.64
N THR A 26 4.77 -0.66 -25.98
CA THR A 26 5.49 -1.51 -25.04
C THR A 26 5.61 -2.96 -25.50
N SER A 27 4.89 -3.36 -26.56
CA SER A 27 4.94 -4.69 -27.16
C SER A 27 5.83 -4.76 -28.41
N GLY A 28 6.38 -5.95 -28.64
CA GLY A 28 7.02 -6.32 -29.91
C GLY A 28 8.49 -6.71 -29.75
N ALA A 29 8.91 -7.75 -30.48
CA ALA A 29 10.27 -8.28 -30.46
C ALA A 29 10.84 -8.52 -29.05
N GLY A 30 10.01 -9.04 -28.13
CA GLY A 30 10.38 -9.32 -26.75
C GLY A 30 10.67 -8.07 -25.90
N ARG A 31 10.17 -6.88 -26.31
CA ARG A 31 10.29 -5.65 -25.52
C ARG A 31 9.59 -5.79 -24.18
N GLU A 32 8.41 -6.41 -24.15
CA GLU A 32 7.62 -6.63 -22.95
C GLU A 32 8.41 -7.40 -21.87
N GLU A 33 9.11 -8.48 -22.23
CA GLU A 33 9.92 -9.26 -21.29
C GLU A 33 11.14 -8.47 -20.81
N ARG A 34 11.75 -7.66 -21.70
CA ARG A 34 12.86 -6.76 -21.34
C ARG A 34 12.43 -5.70 -20.34
N LEU A 35 11.30 -5.03 -20.59
CA LEU A 35 10.75 -4.02 -19.68
C LEU A 35 10.43 -4.63 -18.31
N VAL A 36 9.87 -5.83 -18.27
CA VAL A 36 9.61 -6.53 -16.99
C VAL A 36 10.90 -6.87 -16.26
N ALA A 37 11.92 -7.37 -16.97
CA ALA A 37 13.24 -7.63 -16.38
C ALA A 37 13.90 -6.35 -15.84
N ASP A 38 13.78 -5.22 -16.57
CA ASP A 38 14.28 -3.91 -16.12
C ASP A 38 13.56 -3.45 -14.84
N ILE A 39 12.23 -3.66 -14.75
CA ILE A 39 11.45 -3.36 -13.55
C ILE A 39 11.89 -4.23 -12.37
N GLU A 40 12.08 -5.53 -12.58
CA GLU A 40 12.54 -6.45 -11.54
C GLU A 40 13.92 -6.04 -11.02
N LYS A 41 14.87 -5.78 -11.93
CA LYS A 41 16.22 -5.33 -11.57
C LYS A 41 16.20 -4.02 -10.77
N LEU A 42 15.46 -3.02 -11.24
CA LEU A 42 15.35 -1.74 -10.55
C LEU A 42 14.62 -1.89 -9.20
N SER A 43 13.61 -2.76 -9.11
CA SER A 43 12.92 -3.08 -7.86
C SER A 43 13.88 -3.69 -6.85
N GLU A 44 14.74 -4.63 -7.26
CA GLU A 44 15.77 -5.22 -6.39
C GLU A 44 16.82 -4.20 -5.92
N GLU A 45 17.22 -3.27 -6.79
CA GLU A 45 18.09 -2.14 -6.44
C GLU A 45 17.46 -1.25 -5.37
N LEU A 46 16.19 -0.87 -5.56
CA LEU A 46 15.43 -0.08 -4.59
C LEU A 46 15.21 -0.85 -3.27
N GLN A 47 14.89 -2.14 -3.33
CA GLN A 47 14.76 -2.97 -2.13
C GLN A 47 16.09 -3.07 -1.36
N ARG A 48 17.24 -3.13 -2.04
CA ARG A 48 18.54 -3.09 -1.35
C ARG A 48 18.76 -1.76 -0.61
N LYS A 49 18.26 -0.66 -1.17
CA LYS A 49 18.32 0.69 -0.57
C LYS A 49 17.35 0.84 0.62
N TYR A 50 16.16 0.28 0.52
CA TYR A 50 15.06 0.55 1.46
C TYR A 50 14.78 -0.57 2.47
N SER A 51 15.07 -1.84 2.14
CA SER A 51 14.74 -2.99 2.99
C SER A 51 15.88 -3.44 3.91
N LYS A 52 17.07 -2.83 3.82
CA LYS A 52 18.22 -3.16 4.67
C LYS A 52 18.43 -2.10 5.77
N PRO A 53 18.94 -2.51 6.95
CA PRO A 53 19.37 -1.55 7.97
C PRO A 53 20.42 -0.57 7.42
N PRO A 54 20.40 0.71 7.83
CA PRO A 54 19.49 1.29 8.82
C PRO A 54 18.10 1.63 8.24
N LEU A 55 17.05 1.08 8.85
CA LEU A 55 15.65 1.34 8.50
C LEU A 55 15.10 2.59 9.17
N GLU A 56 15.97 3.57 9.43
CA GLU A 56 15.58 4.83 10.06
C GLU A 56 14.54 5.57 9.26
N TRP A 57 14.53 5.43 7.94
CA TRP A 57 13.49 6.03 7.10
C TRP A 57 12.10 5.44 7.37
N LEU A 58 12.01 4.19 7.86
CA LEU A 58 10.77 3.59 8.36
C LEU A 58 10.47 4.06 9.79
N ARG A 59 11.46 4.39 10.63
CA ARG A 59 11.20 4.84 12.01
C ARG A 59 10.98 6.34 12.18
N ARG A 60 11.59 7.17 11.34
CA ARG A 60 11.62 8.63 11.54
C ARG A 60 10.26 9.23 11.16
N GLY A 61 9.51 9.60 12.20
CA GLY A 61 8.19 10.22 12.14
C GLY A 61 7.87 11.07 13.37
N SER A 62 8.89 11.66 14.02
CA SER A 62 8.72 12.82 14.89
C SER A 62 9.54 13.96 14.28
N SER A 63 8.86 14.83 13.56
CA SER A 63 9.22 16.23 13.30
C SER A 63 8.39 16.74 12.12
N ILE A 64 7.08 16.86 12.32
CA ILE A 64 6.37 18.06 11.89
C ILE A 64 6.19 18.79 13.21
N ASP A 65 6.93 19.88 13.38
CA ASP A 65 6.91 20.81 14.51
C ASP A 65 7.42 20.29 15.87
N ASP A 66 8.75 20.15 16.00
CA ASP A 66 9.44 20.25 17.30
C ASP A 66 10.31 21.54 17.27
N ASP A 67 9.64 22.68 17.16
CA ASP A 67 10.17 23.96 17.64
C ASP A 67 9.03 24.62 18.41
N ASP A 68 9.32 24.94 19.67
CA ASP A 68 8.49 25.61 20.68
C ASP A 68 7.30 24.87 21.33
N GLY A 69 7.51 24.52 22.61
CA GLY A 69 6.55 24.93 23.64
C GLY A 69 5.73 23.82 24.29
N ALA A 70 6.21 23.36 25.44
CA ALA A 70 5.47 22.78 26.55
C ALA A 70 3.93 22.78 26.44
N SER A 71 3.33 21.59 26.30
CA SER A 71 2.10 21.23 27.04
C SER A 71 1.85 19.73 26.98
N SER A 72 1.84 19.16 28.17
CA SER A 72 1.42 17.81 28.52
C SER A 72 0.02 17.47 28.00
N SER A 73 -0.07 16.45 27.15
CA SER A 73 -1.17 15.48 27.23
C SER A 73 -0.64 14.14 26.74
N ALA A 74 -0.72 13.14 27.62
CA ALA A 74 -0.32 11.78 27.33
C ALA A 74 -1.31 11.15 26.35
N SER A 75 -1.10 11.35 25.05
CA SER A 75 -1.67 10.49 24.02
C SER A 75 -0.91 9.17 24.09
N ALA A 76 -1.64 8.11 24.46
CA ALA A 76 -1.10 6.79 24.74
C ALA A 76 -0.09 6.36 23.67
N ALA A 77 1.20 6.29 24.04
CA ALA A 77 2.24 5.71 23.23
C ALA A 77 1.77 4.31 22.81
N ASN A 78 1.60 4.12 21.50
CA ASN A 78 1.05 2.89 20.94
C ASN A 78 1.94 1.72 21.40
N PRO A 79 1.48 0.80 22.29
CA PRO A 79 2.33 -0.21 22.93
C PRO A 79 2.87 -1.27 21.96
N ARG A 80 2.55 -1.14 20.66
CA ARG A 80 2.96 -2.01 19.55
C ARG A 80 4.12 -1.51 18.71
N ALA A 81 4.68 -0.33 19.01
CA ALA A 81 5.84 0.17 18.26
C ALA A 81 7.10 -0.65 18.56
N SER A 82 7.16 -1.89 18.05
CA SER A 82 8.36 -2.68 18.01
C SER A 82 9.39 -1.96 17.15
N CYS A 83 10.60 -1.79 17.66
CA CYS A 83 11.70 -1.18 16.90
C CYS A 83 12.21 -2.07 15.75
N THR A 84 11.73 -3.32 15.66
CA THR A 84 12.10 -4.26 14.60
C THR A 84 11.01 -4.32 13.52
N PRO A 85 11.37 -4.18 12.22
CA PRO A 85 10.41 -4.32 11.13
C PRO A 85 9.82 -5.74 11.13
N THR A 86 8.51 -5.83 10.99
CA THR A 86 7.83 -7.10 10.78
C THR A 86 8.00 -7.55 9.33
N SER A 87 7.67 -8.82 9.07
CA SER A 87 7.58 -9.31 7.68
C SER A 87 6.50 -8.59 6.87
N ALA A 88 5.46 -8.04 7.50
CA ALA A 88 4.45 -7.21 6.83
C ALA A 88 5.06 -5.90 6.33
N ASP A 89 5.80 -5.19 7.20
CA ASP A 89 6.49 -3.95 6.84
C ASP A 89 7.38 -4.17 5.60
N LEU A 90 8.19 -5.24 5.62
CA LEU A 90 9.07 -5.56 4.51
C LEU A 90 8.33 -5.93 3.23
N SER A 91 7.20 -6.65 3.30
CA SER A 91 6.36 -6.92 2.11
C SER A 91 5.82 -5.62 1.50
N HIS A 92 5.38 -4.66 2.33
CA HIS A 92 4.93 -3.35 1.85
C HIS A 92 6.08 -2.52 1.23
N VAL A 93 7.29 -2.57 1.80
CA VAL A 93 8.47 -1.94 1.19
C VAL A 93 8.75 -2.55 -0.19
N ARG A 94 8.71 -3.88 -0.34
CA ARG A 94 8.91 -4.55 -1.63
C ARG A 94 7.87 -4.11 -2.66
N HIS A 95 6.60 -4.06 -2.24
CA HIS A 95 5.51 -3.62 -3.11
C HIS A 95 5.67 -2.14 -3.54
N ALA A 96 6.07 -1.26 -2.62
CA ALA A 96 6.36 0.14 -2.92
C ALA A 96 7.52 0.27 -3.92
N CYS A 97 8.64 -0.44 -3.68
CA CYS A 97 9.80 -0.45 -4.57
C CYS A 97 9.42 -0.92 -5.98
N ARG A 98 8.62 -1.97 -6.09
CA ARG A 98 8.17 -2.49 -7.38
C ARG A 98 7.25 -1.52 -8.12
N THR A 99 6.37 -0.82 -7.40
CA THR A 99 5.51 0.21 -7.99
C THR A 99 6.33 1.37 -8.52
N LEU A 100 7.31 1.86 -7.74
CA LEU A 100 8.21 2.91 -8.17
C LEU A 100 9.06 2.49 -9.37
N ALA A 101 9.58 1.26 -9.37
CA ALA A 101 10.32 0.72 -10.50
C ALA A 101 9.45 0.63 -11.76
N SER A 102 8.23 0.12 -11.63
CA SER A 102 7.25 0.05 -12.72
C SER A 102 6.96 1.43 -13.30
N TYR A 103 6.74 2.43 -12.44
CA TYR A 103 6.54 3.81 -12.87
C TYR A 103 7.75 4.36 -13.64
N ARG A 104 8.97 4.19 -13.13
CA ARG A 104 10.19 4.70 -13.75
C ARG A 104 10.51 4.06 -15.11
N VAL A 105 10.28 2.75 -15.24
CA VAL A 105 10.56 2.04 -16.50
C VAL A 105 9.47 2.31 -17.54
N LEU A 106 8.21 2.47 -17.13
CA LEU A 106 7.10 2.62 -18.07
C LEU A 106 6.80 4.08 -18.44
N SER A 107 7.15 5.06 -17.61
CA SER A 107 6.88 6.48 -17.88
C SER A 107 7.45 7.01 -19.20
N PRO A 108 8.60 6.53 -19.73
CA PRO A 108 9.07 6.96 -21.05
C PRO A 108 8.18 6.48 -22.21
N TYR A 109 7.41 5.41 -22.01
CA TYR A 109 6.57 4.81 -23.04
C TYR A 109 5.11 5.26 -22.94
N VAL A 110 4.66 5.66 -21.76
CA VAL A 110 3.30 6.11 -21.47
C VAL A 110 3.31 7.62 -21.22
N THR A 111 2.95 8.38 -22.24
CA THR A 111 2.91 9.86 -22.21
C THR A 111 1.85 10.43 -21.27
N ASP A 112 0.76 9.69 -21.05
CA ASP A 112 -0.31 10.09 -20.13
C ASP A 112 -0.03 9.52 -18.73
N ARG A 113 0.36 10.40 -17.82
CA ARG A 113 0.69 10.05 -16.44
C ARG A 113 -0.51 9.49 -15.68
N GLU A 114 -1.71 10.02 -15.87
CA GLU A 114 -2.91 9.54 -15.17
C GLU A 114 -3.31 8.15 -15.66
N LYS A 115 -3.17 7.89 -16.96
CA LYS A 115 -3.35 6.55 -17.52
C LYS A 115 -2.32 5.57 -16.96
N LEU A 116 -1.06 6.00 -16.81
CA LEU A 116 -0.04 5.17 -16.17
C LEU A 116 -0.39 4.86 -14.71
N LEU A 117 -0.79 5.87 -13.92
CA LEU A 117 -1.17 5.69 -12.51
C LEU A 117 -2.38 4.77 -12.35
N ARG A 118 -3.44 4.93 -13.16
CA ARG A 118 -4.59 4.01 -13.19
C ARG A 118 -4.15 2.59 -13.53
N SER A 119 -3.30 2.46 -14.54
CA SER A 119 -2.83 1.16 -14.98
C SER A 119 -1.90 0.49 -13.96
N LEU A 120 -1.14 1.26 -13.16
CA LEU A 120 -0.39 0.73 -12.01
C LEU A 120 -1.35 0.32 -10.89
N ARG A 121 -2.39 1.12 -10.61
CA ARG A 121 -3.42 0.82 -9.61
C ARG A 121 -4.13 -0.51 -9.91
N ASP A 122 -4.61 -0.70 -11.13
CA ASP A 122 -5.27 -1.94 -11.57
C ASP A 122 -4.40 -3.18 -11.36
N ARG A 123 -3.07 -3.03 -11.51
CA ARG A 123 -2.09 -4.12 -11.37
C ARG A 123 -1.62 -4.36 -9.94
N ASN A 124 -1.82 -3.40 -9.05
CA ASN A 124 -1.36 -3.45 -7.65
C ASN A 124 -2.45 -3.86 -6.66
N GLY A 125 -3.62 -4.28 -7.13
CA GLY A 125 -4.71 -4.78 -6.27
C GLY A 125 -6.09 -4.28 -6.66
N ASP A 126 -6.21 -3.36 -7.61
CA ASP A 126 -7.50 -2.92 -8.16
C ASP A 126 -7.98 -3.78 -9.35
N GLU A 127 -7.67 -5.07 -9.35
CA GLU A 127 -8.29 -5.96 -10.33
C GLU A 127 -9.78 -6.07 -10.00
N SER A 128 -10.63 -5.66 -10.95
CA SER A 128 -12.09 -5.58 -10.73
C SER A 128 -12.70 -6.89 -10.20
N THR A 129 -12.13 -8.04 -10.58
CA THR A 129 -12.55 -9.37 -10.12
C THR A 129 -12.20 -9.60 -8.65
N ALA A 130 -10.96 -9.31 -8.24
CA ALA A 130 -10.53 -9.44 -6.85
C ALA A 130 -11.33 -8.51 -5.94
N ARG A 131 -11.57 -7.26 -6.38
CA ARG A 131 -12.44 -6.31 -5.69
C ARG A 131 -13.87 -6.85 -5.52
N LYS A 132 -14.47 -7.39 -6.58
CA LYS A 132 -15.83 -7.97 -6.53
C LYS A 132 -15.90 -9.13 -5.54
N LEU A 133 -14.91 -10.03 -5.55
CA LEU A 133 -14.83 -11.15 -4.62
C LEU A 133 -14.65 -10.69 -3.17
N LEU A 134 -13.77 -9.72 -2.93
CA LEU A 134 -13.56 -9.13 -1.60
C LEU A 134 -14.84 -8.45 -1.08
N ARG A 135 -15.48 -7.61 -1.91
CA ARG A 135 -16.76 -6.96 -1.54
C ARG A 135 -17.86 -7.99 -1.25
N ALA A 136 -17.96 -9.05 -2.06
CA ALA A 136 -18.92 -10.12 -1.81
C ALA A 136 -18.64 -10.84 -0.48
N GLY A 137 -17.38 -11.13 -0.18
CA GLY A 137 -16.95 -11.74 1.08
C GLY A 137 -17.22 -10.86 2.30
N VAL A 138 -16.93 -9.57 2.22
CA VAL A 138 -17.25 -8.59 3.28
C VAL A 138 -18.76 -8.50 3.47
N SER A 139 -19.53 -8.28 2.41
CA SER A 139 -20.99 -8.20 2.46
C SER A 139 -21.63 -9.46 3.05
N PHE A 140 -21.15 -10.64 2.67
CA PHE A 140 -21.63 -11.91 3.20
C PHE A 140 -21.30 -12.06 4.69
N SER A 141 -20.08 -11.70 5.08
CA SER A 141 -19.64 -11.77 6.49
C SER A 141 -20.44 -10.81 7.38
N LEU A 142 -20.78 -9.62 6.88
CA LEU A 142 -21.64 -8.67 7.59
C LEU A 142 -23.07 -9.21 7.71
N HIS A 143 -23.64 -9.76 6.64
CA HIS A 143 -24.99 -10.34 6.66
C HIS A 143 -25.15 -11.51 7.64
N LEU A 144 -24.10 -12.31 7.82
CA LEU A 144 -24.13 -13.44 8.77
C LEU A 144 -23.73 -13.05 10.20
N SER A 145 -23.27 -11.82 10.42
CA SER A 145 -22.87 -11.36 11.75
C SER A 145 -24.08 -11.03 12.60
N LYS A 146 -24.03 -11.41 13.89
CA LYS A 146 -25.00 -10.94 14.90
C LYS A 146 -24.86 -9.44 15.19
N ASP A 147 -23.65 -8.91 14.98
CA ASP A 147 -23.31 -7.50 15.13
C ASP A 147 -22.44 -7.07 13.93
N PRO A 148 -23.05 -6.50 12.88
CA PRO A 148 -22.32 -6.07 11.69
C PRO A 148 -21.32 -4.94 11.98
N ALA A 149 -21.66 -4.02 12.88
CA ALA A 149 -20.81 -2.88 13.24
C ALA A 149 -19.52 -3.34 13.94
N GLN A 150 -19.65 -4.26 14.91
CA GLN A 150 -18.48 -4.85 15.55
C GLN A 150 -17.63 -5.69 14.59
N THR A 151 -18.26 -6.42 13.66
CA THR A 151 -17.53 -7.17 12.63
C THR A 151 -16.77 -6.24 11.67
N ALA A 152 -17.40 -5.15 11.22
CA ALA A 152 -16.74 -4.13 10.40
C ALA A 152 -15.54 -3.50 11.15
N SER A 153 -15.72 -3.14 12.42
CA SER A 153 -14.63 -2.64 13.28
C SER A 153 -13.47 -3.63 13.40
N ARG A 154 -13.76 -4.94 13.57
CA ARG A 154 -12.73 -5.98 13.59
C ARG A 154 -12.01 -6.12 12.24
N MET A 155 -12.73 -6.00 11.13
CA MET A 155 -12.14 -6.01 9.78
C MET A 155 -11.24 -4.79 9.56
N LEU A 156 -11.68 -3.58 9.97
CA LEU A 156 -10.86 -2.36 9.94
C LEU A 156 -9.56 -2.54 10.72
N ARG A 157 -9.63 -3.06 11.95
CA ARG A 157 -8.44 -3.36 12.76
C ARG A 157 -7.56 -4.40 12.09
N ALA A 158 -8.14 -5.48 11.56
CA ALA A 158 -7.41 -6.52 10.82
C ALA A 158 -6.59 -5.93 9.66
N MET A 159 -7.16 -4.96 8.93
CA MET A 159 -6.43 -4.25 7.89
C MET A 159 -5.23 -3.48 8.42
N ALA A 160 -5.34 -2.79 9.56
CA ALA A 160 -4.20 -2.11 10.18
C ALA A 160 -3.03 -3.07 10.48
N TYR A 161 -3.33 -4.26 11.01
CA TYR A 161 -2.30 -5.30 11.26
C TYR A 161 -1.63 -5.80 9.98
N ASP A 162 -2.36 -5.88 8.87
CA ASP A 162 -1.78 -6.35 7.61
C ASP A 162 -0.73 -5.40 7.06
N HIS A 163 -0.81 -4.10 7.40
CA HIS A 163 0.10 -3.07 6.95
C HIS A 163 1.43 -3.04 7.75
N GLY A 164 1.43 -3.50 9.00
CA GLY A 164 2.58 -3.47 9.89
C GLY A 164 2.62 -2.26 10.82
N ASP A 165 3.66 -2.16 11.65
CA ASP A 165 3.69 -1.24 12.80
C ASP A 165 4.69 -0.08 12.64
N VAL A 166 5.68 -0.17 11.73
CA VAL A 166 6.80 0.78 11.71
C VAL A 166 6.57 1.89 10.68
N GLY A 167 6.00 1.55 9.53
CA GLY A 167 5.70 2.50 8.45
C GLY A 167 4.39 3.25 8.58
N TRP A 168 3.62 3.00 9.64
CA TRP A 168 2.22 3.38 9.76
C TRP A 168 1.90 4.00 11.10
N GLY A 169 1.14 5.09 11.10
CA GLY A 169 0.66 5.75 12.32
C GLY A 169 -0.83 5.55 12.47
N TRP A 170 -1.27 4.41 13.00
CA TRP A 170 -2.69 4.10 13.17
C TRP A 170 -3.26 4.68 14.46
N GLU A 171 -4.38 5.39 14.36
CA GLU A 171 -5.13 5.95 15.47
C GLU A 171 -6.58 5.45 15.39
N GLU A 172 -7.03 4.77 16.45
CA GLU A 172 -8.43 4.34 16.56
C GLU A 172 -9.24 5.44 17.24
N GLY A 173 -10.34 5.85 16.60
CA GLY A 173 -11.31 6.80 17.13
C GLY A 173 -12.69 6.15 17.31
N SER A 174 -13.47 6.70 18.23
CA SER A 174 -14.90 6.43 18.31
C SER A 174 -15.63 7.76 18.52
N GLU A 175 -16.48 8.15 17.58
CA GLU A 175 -17.42 9.25 17.81
C GLU A 175 -18.63 8.70 18.58
N CYS A 176 -19.04 9.43 19.62
CA CYS A 176 -20.20 9.09 20.44
C CYS A 176 -21.16 10.29 20.46
N GLU A 177 -21.92 10.47 19.38
CA GLU A 177 -23.23 11.13 19.42
C GLU A 177 -24.20 10.34 18.53
N GLY A 178 -25.05 9.53 19.13
CA GLY A 178 -26.16 8.82 18.47
C GLY A 178 -25.80 7.52 17.74
N ASP A 179 -24.72 7.49 16.96
CA ASP A 179 -24.28 6.33 16.16
C ASP A 179 -22.88 5.85 16.55
N VAL A 180 -22.68 4.53 16.61
CA VAL A 180 -21.35 3.93 16.88
C VAL A 180 -20.51 4.01 15.61
N VAL A 181 -19.71 5.06 15.48
CA VAL A 181 -18.74 5.21 14.39
C VAL A 181 -17.39 4.68 14.85
N ALA A 182 -16.94 3.60 14.22
CA ALA A 182 -15.56 3.12 14.38
C ALA A 182 -14.67 3.80 13.34
N GLU A 183 -13.74 4.63 13.79
CA GLU A 183 -12.82 5.36 12.93
C GLU A 183 -11.40 4.80 13.06
N LEU A 184 -10.69 4.69 11.93
CA LEU A 184 -9.27 4.36 11.88
C LEU A 184 -8.57 5.43 11.05
N ARG A 185 -7.82 6.31 11.72
CA ARG A 185 -7.01 7.36 11.08
C ARG A 185 -5.59 6.87 10.88
N THR A 186 -4.95 7.36 9.82
CA THR A 186 -3.52 7.15 9.59
C THR A 186 -2.77 8.47 9.53
N SER A 187 -1.95 8.76 10.54
CA SER A 187 -1.10 9.96 10.59
C SER A 187 0.17 9.79 9.76
N ARG A 188 0.50 8.55 9.36
CA ARG A 188 1.69 8.24 8.58
C ARG A 188 1.46 7.02 7.67
N CYS A 189 1.85 7.17 6.41
CA CYS A 189 1.79 6.11 5.40
C CYS A 189 3.17 5.81 4.82
N LEU A 190 3.54 4.52 4.78
CA LEU A 190 4.82 4.04 4.25
C LEU A 190 5.01 4.45 2.79
N TYR A 191 3.96 4.32 1.97
CA TYR A 191 4.01 4.65 0.55
C TYR A 191 4.22 6.14 0.32
N VAL A 192 3.49 7.00 1.03
CA VAL A 192 3.70 8.46 0.97
C VAL A 192 5.14 8.80 1.34
N SER A 193 5.64 8.23 2.44
CA SER A 193 7.01 8.47 2.92
C SER A 193 8.08 8.06 1.90
N LEU A 194 7.95 6.85 1.32
CA LEU A 194 8.92 6.33 0.34
C LEU A 194 8.85 7.11 -0.98
N PHE A 195 7.65 7.34 -1.50
CA PHE A 195 7.48 7.97 -2.79
C PHE A 195 7.81 9.46 -2.79
N SER A 196 7.55 10.17 -1.69
CA SER A 196 8.00 11.56 -1.53
C SER A 196 9.52 11.68 -1.56
N LYS A 197 10.25 10.73 -0.93
CA LYS A 197 11.73 10.69 -0.99
C LYS A 197 12.28 10.44 -2.40
N GLU A 198 11.46 9.87 -3.28
CA GLU A 198 11.83 9.52 -4.65
C GLU A 198 11.19 10.46 -5.69
N ASN A 199 10.68 11.62 -5.23
CA ASN A 199 10.02 12.67 -6.01
C ASN A 199 8.83 12.17 -6.84
N ALA A 200 8.04 11.24 -6.30
CA ALA A 200 6.88 10.65 -6.96
C ALA A 200 5.66 10.48 -6.03
N PRO A 201 5.29 11.48 -5.21
CA PRO A 201 4.28 11.34 -4.14
C PRO A 201 2.93 10.82 -4.64
N ASP A 202 2.53 11.20 -5.86
CA ASP A 202 1.25 10.80 -6.47
C ASP A 202 1.11 9.27 -6.65
N LEU A 203 2.22 8.53 -6.66
CA LEU A 203 2.20 7.06 -6.71
C LEU A 203 1.50 6.44 -5.50
N ALA A 204 1.42 7.14 -4.35
CA ALA A 204 0.71 6.66 -3.18
C ALA A 204 -0.77 6.37 -3.52
N THR A 205 -1.38 7.20 -4.37
CA THR A 205 -2.77 7.04 -4.83
C THR A 205 -2.98 5.76 -5.65
N ALA A 206 -1.92 5.20 -6.24
CA ALA A 206 -1.96 3.97 -7.05
C ALA A 206 -1.53 2.71 -6.27
N THR A 207 -1.37 2.81 -4.94
CA THR A 207 -0.93 1.72 -4.04
C THR A 207 -1.96 1.43 -2.94
N CYS A 208 -1.59 1.10 -1.70
CA CYS A 208 -2.54 0.65 -0.67
C CYS A 208 -3.71 1.62 -0.42
N CYS A 209 -3.51 2.93 -0.62
CA CYS A 209 -4.55 3.96 -0.52
C CYS A 209 -5.53 3.92 -1.70
N SER A 210 -5.31 3.08 -2.70
CA SER A 210 -6.22 2.91 -3.84
C SER A 210 -7.53 2.23 -3.45
N VAL A 211 -7.60 1.61 -2.27
CA VAL A 211 -8.86 1.09 -1.75
C VAL A 211 -9.65 2.16 -0.97
N ASP A 212 -9.02 3.28 -0.57
CA ASP A 212 -9.72 4.40 0.08
C ASP A 212 -10.67 5.15 -0.88
N GLY A 213 -10.50 4.99 -2.20
CA GLY A 213 -11.40 5.58 -3.20
C GLY A 213 -12.75 4.87 -3.34
N VAL A 214 -13.00 3.84 -2.53
CA VAL A 214 -14.15 2.94 -2.66
C VAL A 214 -14.67 2.56 -1.27
N PRO A 215 -15.99 2.62 -1.02
CA PRO A 215 -16.56 2.06 0.20
C PRO A 215 -16.27 0.55 0.27
N TRP A 216 -15.54 0.15 1.32
CA TRP A 216 -15.26 -1.26 1.61
C TRP A 216 -16.47 -1.98 2.21
N PHE A 217 -17.27 -1.23 2.96
CA PHE A 217 -18.48 -1.68 3.62
C PHE A 217 -19.69 -1.01 2.94
N PRO A 218 -20.77 -1.75 2.66
CA PRO A 218 -21.98 -1.24 2.02
C PRO A 218 -22.76 -0.29 2.93
#